data_AF-K0YMD1-F1
#
_entry.id   AF-K0YMD1-F1
#
_cell.length_a   1.000
_cell.length_b   1.000
_cell.length_c   1.000
_cell.angle_alpha   90.00
_cell.angle_beta   90.00
_cell.angle_gamma   90.00
#
_symmetry.space_group_name_H-M   'P 1'
#
loop_
_entity.id
_entity.type
_entity.pdbx_description
1 polymer ?
#
loop_
_entity_poly.entity_id
_entity_poly.type
_entity_poly.pdbx_seq_one_letter_code
_entity_poly.pdbx_strand_id
1 'polypeptide(L)'
;MVTNDKTPCAVLFETLKKHGGISNKELASLVLSGRPLSDGRSPVSRVGDRTWVSRFIVHAPIGSLQERYFCDFGVSALRIVARLKSREGRALSSEDVFDLVAGEPGRSMQDVLVACHQDVTVYRNMLDRLSEKSGYTVDERSEIAMVLFVSAGCSGNVRKAIECTLDFSQSAYGRRPVTSPMASSDSAADSSQVPALSLGLLRVVDGYVVGAPYWLDSSVGAVEIGALASEEHSISSVGSDVSALHMRIWRDEEGFWFAEGLGSSNGTVLVNGASGESVVVEPPHAEREGFVSKPVAVRPGDELILAKSTKFLVIEGVPEP
;
A
#
# COMPACT_ATOMS: atom_id res chain seq x y z
N MET A 1 25.10 11.69 21.70
CA MET A 1 25.82 11.51 20.41
C MET A 1 25.86 10.03 20.11
N VAL A 2 25.01 9.54 19.21
CA VAL A 2 25.12 8.17 18.69
C VAL A 2 25.58 8.31 17.25
N THR A 3 26.86 8.00 17.03
CA THR A 3 27.47 7.89 15.70
C THR A 3 26.80 6.75 14.96
N ASN A 4 26.09 7.01 13.86
CA ASN A 4 25.67 5.93 12.98
C ASN A 4 25.77 6.36 11.52
N ASP A 5 27.01 6.58 11.06
CA ASP A 5 27.42 6.70 9.65
C ASP A 5 27.29 5.36 8.89
N LYS A 6 26.32 4.52 9.27
CA LYS A 6 26.08 3.26 8.57
C LYS A 6 25.26 3.55 7.33
N THR A 7 25.72 3.05 6.20
CA THR A 7 25.03 3.14 4.92
C THR A 7 24.30 1.84 4.62
N PRO A 8 23.30 1.84 3.72
CA PRO A 8 22.66 0.62 3.25
C PRO A 8 23.66 -0.42 2.73
N CYS A 9 24.74 0.03 2.07
CA CYS A 9 25.80 -0.86 1.59
C CYS A 9 26.57 -1.49 2.75
N ALA A 10 26.91 -0.71 3.78
CA ALA A 10 27.55 -1.24 4.99
C ALA A 10 26.67 -2.34 5.62
N VAL A 11 25.37 -2.10 5.74
CA VAL A 11 24.41 -3.06 6.31
C VAL A 11 24.31 -4.33 5.47
N LEU A 12 24.23 -4.23 4.13
CA LEU A 12 24.26 -5.39 3.24
C LEU A 12 25.48 -6.28 3.52
N PHE A 13 26.67 -5.68 3.60
CA PHE A 13 27.91 -6.41 3.87
C PHE A 13 27.95 -7.00 5.29
N GLU A 14 27.52 -6.23 6.29
CA GLU A 14 27.48 -6.70 7.67
C GLU A 14 26.51 -7.87 7.86
N THR A 15 25.30 -7.79 7.30
CA THR A 15 24.28 -8.84 7.41
C THR A 15 24.74 -10.13 6.72
N LEU A 16 25.23 -10.04 5.49
CA LEU A 16 25.73 -11.22 4.76
C LEU A 16 27.01 -11.80 5.37
N LYS A 17 27.84 -10.99 6.02
CA LYS A 17 28.98 -11.48 6.79
C LYS A 17 28.57 -12.19 8.06
N LYS A 18 27.70 -11.58 8.87
CA LYS A 18 27.32 -12.09 10.19
C LYS A 18 26.39 -13.31 10.10
N HIS A 19 25.40 -13.25 9.22
CA HIS A 19 24.36 -14.27 9.11
C HIS A 19 24.60 -15.20 7.89
N GLY A 20 25.11 -14.66 6.78
CA GLY A 20 25.43 -15.44 5.59
C GLY A 20 26.82 -16.08 5.59
N GLY A 21 27.73 -15.67 6.48
CA GLY A 21 29.12 -16.12 6.52
C GLY A 21 29.93 -15.79 5.27
N ILE A 22 29.51 -14.78 4.49
CA ILE A 22 30.22 -14.32 3.29
C ILE A 22 31.17 -13.19 3.69
N SER A 23 32.47 -13.35 3.44
CA SER A 23 33.44 -12.30 3.79
C SER A 23 33.24 -11.04 2.94
N ASN A 24 33.67 -9.86 3.41
CA ASN A 24 33.57 -8.62 2.60
C ASN A 24 34.29 -8.75 1.26
N LYS A 25 35.43 -9.45 1.21
CA LYS A 25 36.16 -9.71 -0.03
C LYS A 25 35.31 -10.54 -0.99
N GLU A 26 34.76 -11.64 -0.48
CA GLU A 26 33.94 -12.55 -1.28
C GLU A 26 32.66 -11.88 -1.77
N LEU A 27 31.93 -11.18 -0.90
CA LEU A 27 30.73 -10.45 -1.28
C LEU A 27 31.05 -9.38 -2.34
N ALA A 28 32.15 -8.64 -2.19
CA ALA A 28 32.61 -7.68 -3.19
C ALA A 28 32.87 -8.36 -4.55
N SER A 29 33.44 -9.58 -4.58
CA SER A 29 33.57 -10.35 -5.83
C SER A 29 32.24 -10.73 -6.47
N LEU A 30 31.16 -10.90 -5.68
CA LEU A 30 29.84 -11.28 -6.21
C LEU A 30 29.08 -10.07 -6.78
N VAL A 31 29.20 -8.90 -6.14
CA VAL A 31 28.38 -7.72 -6.44
C VAL A 31 29.05 -6.68 -7.34
N LEU A 32 30.39 -6.62 -7.37
CA LEU A 32 31.10 -5.57 -8.10
C LEU A 32 31.16 -5.83 -9.62
N SER A 33 31.13 -4.74 -10.38
CA SER A 33 31.14 -4.76 -11.84
C SER A 33 32.50 -5.18 -12.41
N GLY A 34 32.46 -5.91 -13.52
CA GLY A 34 33.62 -6.14 -14.39
C GLY A 34 33.87 -5.01 -15.39
N ARG A 35 32.96 -4.03 -15.49
CA ARG A 35 33.09 -2.92 -16.46
C ARG A 35 34.14 -1.91 -15.98
N PRO A 36 35.04 -1.42 -16.86
CA PRO A 36 36.01 -0.40 -16.49
C PRO A 36 35.35 0.91 -16.04
N LEU A 37 35.95 1.56 -15.05
CA LEU A 37 35.62 2.93 -14.66
C LEU A 37 36.42 3.93 -15.51
N SER A 38 36.28 5.23 -15.20
CA SER A 38 37.04 6.31 -15.85
C SER A 38 38.56 6.17 -15.73
N ASP A 39 39.05 5.40 -14.76
CA ASP A 39 40.46 5.11 -14.54
C ASP A 39 40.95 3.83 -15.26
N GLY A 40 40.10 3.22 -16.10
CA GLY A 40 40.41 2.03 -16.87
C GLY A 40 40.44 0.72 -16.08
N ARG A 41 40.22 0.75 -14.75
CA ARG A 41 40.15 -0.47 -13.93
C ARG A 41 38.70 -0.78 -13.57
N SER A 42 38.36 -2.07 -13.53
CA SER A 42 37.03 -2.49 -13.09
C SER A 42 36.95 -2.54 -11.56
N PRO A 43 35.78 -2.26 -10.98
CA PRO A 43 35.57 -2.40 -9.53
C PRO A 43 35.97 -3.79 -9.00
N VAL A 44 35.61 -4.86 -9.71
CA VAL A 44 35.93 -6.24 -9.30
C VAL A 44 37.44 -6.52 -9.27
N SER A 45 38.25 -5.86 -10.12
CA SER A 45 39.71 -6.04 -10.11
C SER A 45 40.36 -5.48 -8.83
N ARG A 46 39.65 -4.67 -8.05
CA ARG A 46 40.11 -4.05 -6.81
C ARG A 46 39.73 -4.82 -5.56
N VAL A 47 39.02 -5.94 -5.69
CA VAL A 47 38.57 -6.73 -4.52
C VAL A 47 39.74 -7.22 -3.64
N GLY A 48 40.93 -7.39 -4.21
CA GLY A 48 42.15 -7.72 -3.46
C GLY A 48 42.62 -6.59 -2.52
N ASP A 49 42.27 -5.33 -2.82
CA ASP A 49 42.61 -4.17 -2.00
C ASP A 49 41.57 -3.99 -0.88
N ARG A 50 41.90 -4.52 0.30
CA ARG A 50 41.04 -4.45 1.49
C ARG A 50 40.71 -3.02 1.90
N THR A 51 41.66 -2.10 1.75
CA THR A 51 41.46 -0.70 2.12
C THR A 51 40.48 -0.05 1.16
N TRP A 52 40.61 -0.34 -0.12
CA TRP A 52 39.70 0.16 -1.14
C TRP A 52 38.27 -0.35 -0.93
N VAL A 53 38.10 -1.67 -0.77
CA VAL A 53 36.77 -2.28 -0.53
C VAL A 53 36.14 -1.70 0.73
N SER A 54 36.89 -1.60 1.82
CA SER A 54 36.38 -1.07 3.08
C SER A 54 35.92 0.39 2.95
N ARG A 55 36.79 1.27 2.43
CA ARG A 55 36.55 2.72 2.43
C ARG A 55 35.62 3.20 1.32
N PHE A 56 35.73 2.62 0.12
CA PHE A 56 35.04 3.13 -1.07
C PHE A 56 33.83 2.31 -1.49
N ILE A 57 33.64 1.11 -0.91
CA ILE A 57 32.45 0.29 -1.14
C ILE A 57 31.64 0.17 0.14
N VAL A 58 32.18 -0.50 1.16
CA VAL A 58 31.42 -0.84 2.38
C VAL A 58 31.03 0.40 3.18
N HIS A 59 31.99 1.29 3.46
CA HIS A 59 31.79 2.50 4.26
C HIS A 59 31.76 3.77 3.41
N ALA A 60 31.40 3.63 2.12
CA ALA A 60 31.24 4.76 1.25
C ALA A 60 30.13 5.69 1.77
N PRO A 61 30.32 7.02 1.78
CA PRO A 61 29.28 7.97 2.20
C PRO A 61 27.98 7.81 1.39
N ILE A 62 26.85 8.12 2.01
CA ILE A 62 25.53 8.09 1.36
C ILE A 62 25.57 8.97 0.10
N GLY A 63 25.06 8.44 -1.01
CA GLY A 63 25.03 9.14 -2.31
C GLY A 63 26.36 9.16 -3.07
N SER A 64 27.46 8.67 -2.50
CA SER A 64 28.76 8.61 -3.20
C SER A 64 28.95 7.34 -4.04
N LEU A 65 28.22 6.26 -3.69
CA LEU A 65 28.22 5.03 -4.47
C LEU A 65 27.48 5.22 -5.78
N GLN A 66 28.13 4.82 -6.86
CA GLN A 66 27.57 4.89 -8.20
C GLN A 66 27.14 3.49 -8.64
N GLU A 67 25.99 3.38 -9.30
CA GLU A 67 25.46 2.10 -9.78
C GLU A 67 26.47 1.32 -10.62
N ARG A 68 27.29 2.02 -11.43
CA ARG A 68 28.34 1.39 -12.25
C ARG A 68 29.42 0.64 -11.47
N TYR A 69 29.52 0.84 -10.16
CA TYR A 69 30.40 0.03 -9.31
C TYR A 69 29.91 -1.40 -9.16
N PHE A 70 28.61 -1.62 -9.31
CA PHE A 70 27.97 -2.91 -9.13
C PHE A 70 27.66 -3.54 -10.48
N CYS A 71 27.62 -4.86 -10.53
CA CYS A 71 27.00 -5.57 -11.64
C CYS A 71 25.46 -5.57 -11.46
N ASP A 72 24.74 -6.18 -12.40
CA ASP A 72 23.29 -6.29 -12.30
C ASP A 72 22.85 -6.85 -10.94
N PHE A 73 21.85 -6.23 -10.31
CA PHE A 73 21.43 -6.60 -8.96
C PHE A 73 20.74 -7.96 -8.91
N GLY A 74 20.01 -8.33 -9.97
CA GLY A 74 19.44 -9.67 -10.15
C GLY A 74 20.54 -10.73 -10.18
N VAL A 75 21.54 -10.54 -11.04
CA VAL A 75 22.70 -11.44 -11.14
C VAL A 75 23.48 -11.50 -9.83
N SER A 76 23.70 -10.36 -9.17
CA SER A 76 24.39 -10.29 -7.88
C SER A 76 23.66 -11.08 -6.81
N ALA A 77 22.33 -10.91 -6.71
CA ALA A 77 21.48 -11.61 -5.76
C ALA A 77 21.51 -13.12 -6.00
N LEU A 78 21.34 -13.59 -7.23
CA LEU A 78 21.38 -15.02 -7.55
C LEU A 78 22.74 -15.65 -7.23
N ARG A 79 23.84 -14.93 -7.47
CA ARG A 79 25.18 -15.37 -7.05
C ARG A 79 25.32 -15.49 -5.54
N ILE A 80 24.74 -14.55 -4.78
CA ILE A 80 24.70 -14.61 -3.32
C ILE A 80 23.85 -15.79 -2.84
N VAL A 81 22.65 -15.98 -3.38
CA VAL A 81 21.77 -17.13 -3.05
C VAL A 81 22.48 -18.45 -3.31
N ALA A 82 23.06 -18.62 -4.50
CA ALA A 82 23.82 -19.82 -4.86
C ALA A 82 25.00 -20.06 -3.89
N ARG A 83 25.68 -18.98 -3.49
CA ARG A 83 26.79 -19.07 -2.54
C ARG A 83 26.34 -19.45 -1.12
N LEU A 84 25.19 -18.97 -0.67
CA LEU A 84 24.59 -19.32 0.63
C LEU A 84 24.14 -20.78 0.65
N LYS A 85 23.53 -21.26 -0.45
CA LYS A 85 23.06 -22.65 -0.62
C LYS A 85 24.20 -23.67 -0.78
N SER A 86 25.37 -23.27 -1.27
CA SER A 86 26.52 -24.16 -1.52
C SER A 86 27.57 -24.19 -0.40
N ARG A 87 27.31 -23.55 0.74
CA ARG A 87 28.29 -23.45 1.83
C ARG A 87 28.49 -24.78 2.55
N GLU A 88 29.73 -25.27 2.58
CA GLU A 88 30.09 -26.50 3.31
C GLU A 88 29.74 -26.42 4.80
N GLY A 89 29.09 -27.48 5.30
CA GLY A 89 28.74 -27.67 6.72
C GLY A 89 27.68 -26.72 7.29
N ARG A 90 27.22 -25.72 6.51
CA ARG A 90 26.18 -24.78 6.93
C ARG A 90 25.46 -24.15 5.72
N ALA A 91 25.03 -24.95 4.77
CA ALA A 91 24.21 -24.49 3.65
C ALA A 91 22.87 -23.94 4.17
N LEU A 92 22.41 -22.83 3.62
CA LEU A 92 21.11 -22.25 3.94
C LEU A 92 20.05 -22.85 3.00
N SER A 93 18.87 -23.18 3.54
CA SER A 93 17.68 -23.47 2.74
C SER A 93 17.13 -22.19 2.07
N SER A 94 16.19 -22.34 1.15
CA SER A 94 15.49 -21.18 0.56
C SER A 94 14.73 -20.38 1.60
N GLU A 95 14.14 -21.07 2.59
CA GLU A 95 13.50 -20.48 3.76
C GLU A 95 14.50 -19.66 4.59
N ASP A 96 15.67 -20.23 4.92
CA ASP A 96 16.70 -19.52 5.68
C ASP A 96 17.21 -18.28 4.94
N VAL A 97 17.34 -18.35 3.61
CA VAL A 97 17.73 -17.21 2.77
C VAL A 97 16.65 -16.13 2.79
N PHE A 98 15.38 -16.52 2.72
CA PHE A 98 14.26 -15.59 2.84
C PHE A 98 14.24 -14.93 4.22
N ASP A 99 14.37 -15.70 5.31
CA ASP A 99 14.37 -15.20 6.69
C ASP A 99 15.58 -14.32 7.01
N LEU A 100 16.73 -14.54 6.36
CA LEU A 100 17.88 -13.64 6.45
C LEU A 100 17.53 -12.22 5.97
N VAL A 101 16.65 -12.09 4.99
CA VAL A 101 16.25 -10.80 4.40
C VAL A 101 14.99 -10.24 5.06
N ALA A 102 13.95 -11.07 5.23
CA ALA A 102 12.64 -10.64 5.72
C ALA A 102 12.53 -10.68 7.25
N GLY A 103 13.37 -11.48 7.92
CA GLY A 103 13.37 -11.66 9.37
C GLY A 103 14.19 -10.65 10.14
N GLU A 104 14.56 -11.01 11.38
CA GLU A 104 15.34 -10.17 12.30
C GLU A 104 16.67 -9.66 11.71
N PRO A 105 17.47 -10.47 10.99
CA PRO A 105 18.75 -10.00 10.43
C PRO A 105 18.59 -8.86 9.41
N GLY A 106 17.50 -8.85 8.65
CA GLY A 106 17.20 -7.85 7.63
C GLY A 106 16.64 -6.53 8.18
N ARG A 107 16.18 -6.48 9.44
CA ARG A 107 15.61 -5.25 10.05
C ARG A 107 16.58 -4.07 10.03
N SER A 108 17.86 -4.34 10.21
CA SER A 108 18.92 -3.33 10.14
C SER A 108 18.93 -2.56 8.81
N MET A 109 18.53 -3.21 7.70
CA MET A 109 18.40 -2.55 6.40
C MET A 109 17.24 -1.55 6.40
N GLN A 110 16.12 -1.91 7.02
CA GLN A 110 14.98 -1.01 7.14
C GLN A 110 15.33 0.22 7.98
N ASP A 111 15.99 0.02 9.11
CA ASP A 111 16.38 1.10 10.02
C ASP A 111 17.34 2.09 9.34
N VAL A 112 18.33 1.58 8.59
CA VAL A 112 19.28 2.45 7.88
C VAL A 112 18.63 3.17 6.70
N LEU A 113 17.68 2.55 6.00
CA LEU A 113 16.92 3.22 4.93
C LEU A 113 16.07 4.37 5.48
N VAL A 114 15.44 4.18 6.65
CA VAL A 114 14.72 5.27 7.36
C VAL A 114 15.69 6.39 7.74
N ALA A 115 16.85 6.05 8.29
CA ALA A 115 17.88 7.04 8.63
C ALA A 115 18.41 7.80 7.40
N CYS A 116 18.36 7.17 6.21
CA CYS A 116 18.67 7.79 4.92
C CYS A 116 17.47 8.51 4.28
N HIS A 117 16.41 8.79 5.05
CA HIS A 117 15.18 9.47 4.61
C HIS A 117 14.48 8.78 3.43
N GLN A 118 14.58 7.45 3.33
CA GLN A 118 13.82 6.68 2.35
C GLN A 118 12.45 6.29 2.91
N ASP A 119 11.45 6.23 2.03
CA ASP A 119 10.14 5.67 2.36
C ASP A 119 10.23 4.14 2.42
N VAL A 120 10.47 3.60 3.62
CA VAL A 120 10.62 2.17 3.87
C VAL A 120 9.29 1.41 3.79
N THR A 121 8.15 2.10 3.71
CA THR A 121 6.82 1.47 3.68
C THR A 121 6.67 0.55 2.47
N VAL A 122 7.11 1.03 1.29
CA VAL A 122 7.05 0.24 0.05
C VAL A 122 7.96 -0.99 0.12
N TYR A 123 9.11 -0.86 0.80
CA TYR A 123 10.04 -1.96 1.03
C TYR A 123 9.41 -3.05 1.92
N ARG A 124 8.76 -2.67 3.03
CA ARG A 124 8.06 -3.61 3.93
C ARG A 124 6.92 -4.31 3.21
N ASN A 125 6.07 -3.55 2.54
CA ASN A 125 4.93 -4.09 1.79
C ASN A 125 5.37 -5.13 0.75
N MET A 126 6.56 -4.97 0.15
CA MET A 126 7.09 -5.96 -0.79
C MET A 126 7.52 -7.25 -0.08
N LEU A 127 8.19 -7.16 1.07
CA LEU A 127 8.55 -8.34 1.87
C LEU A 127 7.32 -9.07 2.39
N ASP A 128 6.30 -8.33 2.85
CA ASP A 128 5.05 -8.89 3.33
C ASP A 128 4.34 -9.66 2.21
N ARG A 129 4.27 -9.09 1.00
CA ARG A 129 3.71 -9.78 -0.19
C ARG A 129 4.47 -11.06 -0.55
N LEU A 130 5.79 -11.07 -0.41
CA LEU A 130 6.56 -12.28 -0.62
C LEU A 130 6.31 -13.29 0.50
N SER A 131 6.10 -12.85 1.74
CA SER A 131 5.82 -13.74 2.87
C SER A 131 4.46 -14.45 2.73
N GLU A 132 3.45 -13.73 2.22
CA GLU A 132 2.15 -14.30 1.86
C GLU A 132 2.29 -15.31 0.71
N LYS A 133 1.36 -16.26 0.59
CA LYS A 133 1.35 -17.29 -0.48
C LYS A 133 1.07 -16.67 -1.86
N SER A 134 1.98 -15.85 -2.35
CA SER A 134 1.88 -15.02 -3.56
C SER A 134 2.05 -15.79 -4.87
N GLY A 135 1.68 -17.08 -4.90
CA GLY A 135 1.87 -17.96 -6.06
C GLY A 135 3.34 -18.32 -6.36
N TYR A 136 4.32 -17.71 -5.68
CA TYR A 136 5.74 -18.05 -5.80
C TYR A 136 6.10 -19.27 -4.94
N THR A 137 7.01 -20.09 -5.47
CA THR A 137 7.70 -21.13 -4.72
C THR A 137 8.66 -20.50 -3.70
N VAL A 138 9.07 -21.27 -2.70
CA VAL A 138 10.00 -20.76 -1.67
C VAL A 138 11.33 -20.31 -2.29
N ASP A 139 11.83 -21.03 -3.29
CA ASP A 139 13.04 -20.68 -4.02
C ASP A 139 12.91 -19.30 -4.69
N GLU A 140 11.84 -19.08 -5.47
CA GLU A 140 11.61 -17.79 -6.13
C GLU A 140 11.44 -16.65 -5.12
N ARG A 141 10.72 -16.88 -4.02
CA ARG A 141 10.58 -15.88 -2.96
C ARG A 141 11.92 -15.48 -2.37
N SER A 142 12.79 -16.45 -2.11
CA SER A 142 14.12 -16.21 -1.56
C SER A 142 15.00 -15.41 -2.53
N GLU A 143 14.89 -15.68 -3.83
CA GLU A 143 15.63 -14.97 -4.88
C GLU A 143 15.12 -13.54 -5.04
N ILE A 144 13.80 -13.33 -5.13
CA ILE A 144 13.19 -12.01 -5.24
C ILE A 144 13.49 -11.14 -4.00
N ALA A 145 13.40 -11.72 -2.80
CA ALA A 145 13.75 -11.03 -1.56
C ALA A 145 15.24 -10.63 -1.55
N MET A 146 16.13 -11.51 -2.00
CA MET A 146 17.56 -11.17 -2.10
C MET A 146 17.81 -10.05 -3.11
N VAL A 147 17.09 -10.02 -4.24
CA VAL A 147 17.18 -8.90 -5.20
C VAL A 147 16.78 -7.58 -4.55
N LEU A 148 15.69 -7.57 -3.79
CA LEU A 148 15.25 -6.38 -3.04
C LEU A 148 16.33 -5.91 -2.06
N PHE A 149 16.90 -6.84 -1.29
CA PHE A 149 17.94 -6.57 -0.29
C PHE A 149 19.23 -6.02 -0.91
N VAL A 150 19.71 -6.66 -1.97
CA VAL A 150 20.93 -6.25 -2.68
C VAL A 150 20.71 -4.92 -3.38
N SER A 151 19.58 -4.72 -4.05
CA SER A 151 19.28 -3.48 -4.73
C SER A 151 19.20 -2.31 -3.75
N ALA A 152 18.54 -2.51 -2.60
CA ALA A 152 18.47 -1.49 -1.54
C ALA A 152 19.85 -1.21 -0.92
N GLY A 153 20.65 -2.24 -0.66
CA GLY A 153 22.00 -2.08 -0.12
C GLY A 153 22.96 -1.37 -1.07
N CYS A 154 22.95 -1.72 -2.35
CA CYS A 154 23.86 -1.15 -3.34
C CYS A 154 23.45 0.27 -3.79
N SER A 155 22.15 0.53 -3.96
CA SER A 155 21.66 1.84 -4.42
C SER A 155 21.39 2.83 -3.29
N GLY A 156 21.11 2.34 -2.08
CA GLY A 156 20.59 3.16 -0.98
C GLY A 156 19.24 3.83 -1.27
N ASN A 157 18.49 3.34 -2.27
CA ASN A 157 17.26 3.95 -2.74
C ASN A 157 16.12 2.92 -2.80
N VAL A 158 15.04 3.14 -2.02
CA VAL A 158 13.92 2.19 -1.95
C VAL A 158 13.17 2.09 -3.26
N ARG A 159 12.87 3.22 -3.92
CA ARG A 159 12.14 3.21 -5.19
C ARG A 159 12.89 2.40 -6.24
N LYS A 160 14.20 2.64 -6.35
CA LYS A 160 15.06 1.92 -7.29
C LYS A 160 15.12 0.43 -6.97
N ALA A 161 15.20 0.08 -5.69
CA ALA A 161 15.19 -1.31 -5.27
C ALA A 161 13.90 -2.03 -5.71
N ILE A 162 12.75 -1.39 -5.51
CA ILE A 162 11.44 -1.92 -5.93
C ILE A 162 11.37 -2.08 -7.45
N GLU A 163 11.78 -1.08 -8.23
CA GLU A 163 11.85 -1.16 -9.69
C GLU A 163 12.68 -2.37 -10.14
N CYS A 164 13.92 -2.49 -9.62
CA CYS A 164 14.80 -3.61 -9.94
C CYS A 164 14.20 -4.97 -9.56
N THR A 165 13.54 -5.07 -8.41
CA THR A 165 12.90 -6.31 -7.96
C THR A 165 11.70 -6.69 -8.84
N LEU A 166 10.85 -5.71 -9.21
CA LEU A 166 9.71 -5.95 -10.09
C LEU A 166 10.14 -6.37 -11.50
N ASP A 167 11.17 -5.72 -12.04
CA ASP A 167 11.72 -6.03 -13.36
C ASP A 167 12.40 -7.40 -13.37
N PHE A 168 13.13 -7.74 -12.31
CA PHE A 168 13.71 -9.07 -12.11
C PHE A 168 12.61 -10.14 -12.06
N SER A 169 11.60 -9.97 -11.21
CA SER A 169 10.51 -10.94 -11.07
C SER A 169 9.79 -11.17 -12.39
N GLN A 170 9.51 -10.09 -13.14
CA GLN A 170 8.86 -10.17 -14.43
C GLN A 170 9.72 -10.90 -15.47
N SER A 171 11.03 -10.65 -15.47
CA SER A 171 11.95 -11.21 -16.46
C SER A 171 12.35 -12.66 -16.14
N ALA A 172 12.51 -12.99 -14.86
CA ALA A 172 12.92 -14.33 -14.40
C ALA A 172 11.76 -15.32 -14.36
N TYR A 173 10.56 -14.88 -13.93
CA TYR A 173 9.42 -15.77 -13.70
C TYR A 173 8.16 -15.40 -14.49
N GLY A 174 8.19 -14.33 -15.30
CA GLY A 174 7.04 -13.91 -16.10
C GLY A 174 5.92 -13.24 -15.31
N ARG A 175 6.14 -12.93 -14.03
CA ARG A 175 5.13 -12.42 -13.10
C ARG A 175 5.71 -11.38 -12.16
N ARG A 176 4.89 -10.41 -11.76
CA ARG A 176 5.20 -9.47 -10.68
C ARG A 176 4.59 -9.98 -9.36
N PRO A 177 5.13 -9.61 -8.19
CA PRO A 177 4.48 -9.86 -6.90
C PRO A 177 3.24 -8.96 -6.78
N VAL A 178 2.20 -9.34 -7.51
CA VAL A 178 0.87 -8.75 -7.46
C VAL A 178 0.10 -9.46 -6.36
N THR A 179 -0.77 -8.74 -5.67
CA THR A 179 -1.76 -9.33 -4.77
C THR A 179 -2.48 -10.44 -5.53
N SER A 180 -2.42 -11.68 -5.03
CA SER A 180 -3.34 -12.70 -5.52
C SER A 180 -4.76 -12.16 -5.35
N PRO A 181 -5.64 -12.26 -6.35
CA PRO A 181 -7.06 -12.00 -6.13
C PRO A 181 -7.45 -12.80 -4.89
N MET A 182 -8.19 -12.19 -3.97
CA MET A 182 -8.83 -12.96 -2.89
C MET A 182 -9.47 -14.17 -3.55
N ALA A 183 -9.14 -15.37 -3.06
CA ALA A 183 -9.58 -16.62 -3.68
C ALA A 183 -11.11 -16.54 -3.87
N SER A 184 -11.54 -16.28 -5.10
CA SER A 184 -12.92 -16.41 -5.50
C SER A 184 -13.22 -17.88 -5.32
N SER A 185 -14.03 -18.21 -4.32
CA SER A 185 -14.63 -19.54 -4.25
C SER A 185 -15.26 -19.83 -5.61
N ASP A 186 -14.73 -20.85 -6.29
CA ASP A 186 -15.20 -21.33 -7.58
C ASP A 186 -16.73 -21.39 -7.60
N SER A 187 -17.31 -20.44 -8.32
CA SER A 187 -18.69 -20.50 -8.79
C SER A 187 -18.62 -20.13 -10.25
N ALA A 188 -18.64 -21.14 -11.11
CA ALA A 188 -18.75 -20.96 -12.54
C ALA A 188 -20.03 -20.16 -12.84
N ALA A 189 -19.89 -18.90 -13.24
CA ALA A 189 -20.97 -18.15 -13.85
C ALA A 189 -20.40 -17.00 -14.69
N ASP A 190 -20.48 -17.25 -15.99
CA ASP A 190 -20.90 -16.34 -17.06
C ASP A 190 -20.21 -14.97 -17.26
N SER A 191 -20.17 -14.63 -18.53
CA SER A 191 -19.51 -13.49 -19.14
C SER A 191 -19.98 -12.11 -18.65
N SER A 192 -19.00 -11.23 -18.41
CA SER A 192 -19.02 -9.79 -18.72
C SER A 192 -20.20 -8.94 -18.22
N GLN A 193 -20.20 -8.60 -16.93
CA GLN A 193 -20.66 -7.28 -16.47
C GLN A 193 -19.66 -6.73 -15.46
N VAL A 194 -19.08 -5.57 -15.76
CA VAL A 194 -18.42 -4.76 -14.71
C VAL A 194 -19.51 -4.46 -13.69
N PRO A 195 -19.38 -4.85 -12.41
CA PRO A 195 -20.40 -4.55 -11.41
C PRO A 195 -20.63 -3.04 -11.39
N ALA A 196 -21.88 -2.61 -11.59
CA ALA A 196 -22.21 -1.20 -11.52
C ALA A 196 -21.90 -0.73 -10.09
N LEU A 197 -21.06 0.30 -9.97
CA LEU A 197 -20.76 0.91 -8.68
C LEU A 197 -22.04 1.55 -8.12
N SER A 198 -22.33 1.27 -6.85
CA SER A 198 -23.46 1.81 -6.11
C SER A 198 -22.97 2.78 -5.04
N LEU A 199 -23.81 3.78 -4.74
CA LEU A 199 -23.57 4.67 -3.62
C LEU A 199 -23.91 3.94 -2.32
N GLY A 200 -23.12 4.14 -1.27
CA GLY A 200 -23.38 3.58 0.05
C GLY A 200 -23.30 4.66 1.13
N LEU A 201 -24.06 4.48 2.21
CA LEU A 201 -23.98 5.34 3.39
C LEU A 201 -23.40 4.55 4.56
N LEU A 202 -22.30 5.04 5.13
CA LEU A 202 -21.69 4.50 6.35
C LEU A 202 -22.03 5.38 7.54
N ARG A 203 -22.66 4.81 8.56
CA ARG A 203 -22.99 5.55 9.77
C ARG A 203 -21.74 5.84 10.58
N VAL A 204 -21.59 7.08 11.05
CA VAL A 204 -20.48 7.53 11.89
C VAL A 204 -21.02 8.04 13.23
N VAL A 205 -20.46 7.52 14.32
CA VAL A 205 -20.77 7.93 15.71
C VAL A 205 -19.45 8.21 16.43
N ASP A 206 -19.31 9.41 16.99
CA ASP A 206 -18.10 9.85 17.71
C ASP A 206 -16.79 9.68 16.91
N GLY A 207 -16.86 9.81 15.58
CA GLY A 207 -15.72 9.65 14.68
C GLY A 207 -15.40 8.21 14.28
N TYR A 208 -16.18 7.24 14.73
CA TYR A 208 -16.05 5.82 14.38
C TYR A 208 -17.16 5.37 13.45
N VAL A 209 -16.82 4.52 12.49
CA VAL A 209 -17.79 3.85 11.62
C VAL A 209 -18.53 2.77 12.42
N VAL A 210 -19.86 2.73 12.30
CA VAL A 210 -20.72 1.79 13.01
C VAL A 210 -21.60 1.02 12.02
N GLY A 211 -21.49 -0.30 12.03
CA GLY A 211 -22.29 -1.20 11.19
C GLY A 211 -21.75 -1.38 9.77
N ALA A 212 -22.53 -2.05 8.93
CA ALA A 212 -22.26 -2.21 7.50
C ALA A 212 -22.78 -1.00 6.70
N PRO A 213 -22.26 -0.74 5.49
CA PRO A 213 -22.83 0.28 4.60
C PRO A 213 -24.29 -0.02 4.26
N TYR A 214 -25.10 1.04 4.24
CA TYR A 214 -26.40 1.03 3.58
C TYR A 214 -26.18 1.29 2.09
N TRP A 215 -26.12 0.23 1.29
CA TRP A 215 -26.01 0.35 -0.17
C TRP A 215 -27.34 0.84 -0.74
N LEU A 216 -27.28 1.91 -1.52
CA LEU A 216 -28.43 2.49 -2.20
C LEU A 216 -28.62 1.78 -3.53
N ASP A 217 -29.77 1.14 -3.70
CA ASP A 217 -30.13 0.50 -4.95
C ASP A 217 -30.53 1.57 -5.98
N SER A 218 -29.77 1.66 -7.07
CA SER A 218 -30.06 2.60 -8.15
C SER A 218 -31.31 2.28 -8.98
N SER A 219 -31.88 1.08 -8.82
CA SER A 219 -33.12 0.64 -9.47
C SER A 219 -34.38 0.95 -8.67
N VAL A 220 -34.21 1.22 -7.37
CA VAL A 220 -35.28 1.64 -6.47
C VAL A 220 -35.42 3.16 -6.57
N GLY A 221 -36.64 3.67 -6.31
CA GLY A 221 -36.90 5.10 -6.23
C GLY A 221 -36.15 5.77 -5.08
N ALA A 222 -36.63 6.94 -4.63
CA ALA A 222 -35.97 7.66 -3.55
C ALA A 222 -35.93 6.85 -2.25
N VAL A 223 -34.73 6.70 -1.68
CA VAL A 223 -34.50 6.07 -0.38
C VAL A 223 -34.76 7.10 0.72
N GLU A 224 -35.69 6.80 1.61
CA GLU A 224 -36.04 7.66 2.74
C GLU A 224 -35.17 7.37 3.96
N ILE A 225 -34.77 8.43 4.67
CA ILE A 225 -33.98 8.36 5.90
C ILE A 225 -34.74 9.10 7.00
N GLY A 226 -34.96 8.44 8.14
CA GLY A 226 -35.69 9.03 9.25
C GLY A 226 -35.97 8.03 10.37
N ALA A 227 -36.26 8.52 11.57
CA ALA A 227 -36.40 7.68 12.76
C ALA A 227 -37.59 6.69 12.70
N LEU A 228 -38.57 6.94 11.82
CA LEU A 228 -39.74 6.08 11.61
C LEU A 228 -39.89 5.67 10.13
N ALA A 229 -38.83 5.80 9.33
CA ALA A 229 -38.87 5.32 7.95
C ALA A 229 -39.00 3.79 7.95
N SER A 230 -40.05 3.27 7.30
CA SER A 230 -40.47 1.87 7.41
C SER A 230 -40.51 1.11 6.08
N GLU A 231 -40.20 1.79 4.97
CA GLU A 231 -40.12 1.16 3.66
C GLU A 231 -38.94 0.18 3.59
N GLU A 232 -39.04 -0.85 2.75
CA GLU A 232 -38.10 -1.98 2.67
C GLU A 232 -36.63 -1.57 2.43
N HIS A 233 -36.40 -0.40 1.81
CA HIS A 233 -35.09 0.16 1.52
C HIS A 233 -34.76 1.44 2.30
N SER A 234 -35.61 1.81 3.26
CA SER A 234 -35.40 3.01 4.07
C SER A 234 -34.35 2.81 5.16
N ILE A 235 -33.76 3.90 5.62
CA ILE A 235 -32.71 3.90 6.63
C ILE A 235 -33.23 4.55 7.92
N SER A 236 -33.42 3.73 8.94
CA SER A 236 -33.91 4.15 10.27
C SER A 236 -32.84 4.11 11.38
N SER A 237 -31.60 3.74 11.03
CA SER A 237 -30.46 3.76 11.95
C SER A 237 -29.93 5.19 12.16
N VAL A 238 -30.71 5.97 12.91
CA VAL A 238 -30.48 7.40 13.15
C VAL A 238 -30.62 7.74 14.64
N GLY A 239 -30.13 8.91 15.04
CA GLY A 239 -30.25 9.42 16.40
C GLY A 239 -31.67 9.91 16.73
N SER A 240 -31.95 10.08 18.03
CA SER A 240 -33.29 10.46 18.52
C SER A 240 -33.74 11.87 18.14
N ASP A 241 -32.82 12.73 17.69
CA ASP A 241 -33.11 14.09 17.21
C ASP A 241 -33.43 14.13 15.70
N VAL A 242 -33.43 12.98 15.03
CA VAL A 242 -33.81 12.87 13.62
C VAL A 242 -35.33 12.65 13.51
N SER A 243 -36.00 13.52 12.76
CA SER A 243 -37.44 13.42 12.45
C SER A 243 -37.86 12.06 11.86
N ALA A 244 -39.16 11.76 11.98
CA ALA A 244 -39.79 10.52 11.51
C ALA A 244 -39.45 10.19 10.04
N LEU A 245 -39.65 11.17 9.15
CA LEU A 245 -39.15 11.20 7.77
C LEU A 245 -38.31 12.48 7.66
N HIS A 246 -37.00 12.34 7.48
CA HIS A 246 -36.07 13.45 7.61
C HIS A 246 -35.61 13.97 6.26
N MET A 247 -35.15 13.06 5.40
CA MET A 247 -34.66 13.37 4.07
C MET A 247 -34.83 12.16 3.16
N ARG A 248 -34.64 12.39 1.87
CA ARG A 248 -34.53 11.33 0.86
C ARG A 248 -33.28 11.48 0.02
N ILE A 249 -32.80 10.37 -0.51
CA ILE A 249 -31.69 10.31 -1.47
C ILE A 249 -32.12 9.48 -2.68
N TRP A 250 -31.83 9.95 -3.88
CA TRP A 250 -32.17 9.23 -5.11
C TRP A 250 -31.14 9.46 -6.19
N ARG A 251 -31.18 8.59 -7.20
CA ARG A 251 -30.41 8.71 -8.43
C ARG A 251 -31.33 9.21 -9.55
N ASP A 252 -30.89 10.20 -10.30
CA ASP A 252 -31.62 10.66 -11.49
C ASP A 252 -31.33 9.78 -12.73
N GLU A 253 -31.99 10.10 -13.84
CA GLU A 253 -31.85 9.37 -15.11
C GLU A 253 -30.45 9.52 -15.73
N GLU A 254 -29.73 10.61 -15.43
CA GLU A 254 -28.36 10.85 -15.87
C GLU A 254 -27.32 10.13 -14.99
N GLY A 255 -27.77 9.54 -13.88
CA GLY A 255 -26.97 8.73 -12.98
C GLY A 255 -26.36 9.51 -11.81
N PHE A 256 -26.72 10.78 -11.61
CA PHE A 256 -26.29 11.61 -10.50
C PHE A 256 -27.15 11.39 -9.25
N TRP A 257 -26.51 11.48 -8.08
CA TRP A 257 -27.18 11.33 -6.79
C TRP A 257 -27.56 12.67 -6.20
N PHE A 258 -28.75 12.74 -5.61
CA PHE A 258 -29.28 13.93 -4.98
C PHE A 258 -29.87 13.62 -3.60
N ALA A 259 -29.76 14.60 -2.71
CA ALA A 259 -30.37 14.63 -1.39
C ALA A 259 -31.36 15.79 -1.30
N GLU A 260 -32.48 15.57 -0.62
CA GLU A 260 -33.46 16.61 -0.33
C GLU A 260 -34.13 16.37 1.03
N GLY A 261 -34.33 17.43 1.79
CA GLY A 261 -35.05 17.38 3.06
C GLY A 261 -36.54 17.15 2.87
N LEU A 262 -37.16 16.44 3.81
CA LEU A 262 -38.59 16.11 3.80
C LEU A 262 -39.38 16.91 4.84
N GLY A 263 -38.94 18.13 5.17
CA GLY A 263 -39.58 18.95 6.19
C GLY A 263 -39.05 18.69 7.60
N SER A 264 -37.81 18.23 7.75
CA SER A 264 -37.22 17.84 9.04
C SER A 264 -37.29 18.94 10.12
N SER A 265 -37.33 18.60 11.39
CA SER A 265 -37.36 19.63 12.46
C SER A 265 -36.01 20.30 12.66
N ASN A 266 -34.93 19.53 12.53
CA ASN A 266 -33.57 19.94 12.90
C ASN A 266 -32.63 20.16 11.70
N GLY A 267 -33.11 20.01 10.47
CA GLY A 267 -32.35 20.30 9.26
C GLY A 267 -31.31 19.24 8.90
N THR A 268 -30.77 19.38 7.70
CA THR A 268 -29.72 18.54 7.12
C THR A 268 -28.64 19.41 6.47
N VAL A 269 -27.39 19.07 6.70
CA VAL A 269 -26.22 19.70 6.09
C VAL A 269 -25.39 18.65 5.36
N LEU A 270 -24.95 18.96 4.15
CA LEU A 270 -23.95 18.19 3.42
C LEU A 270 -22.59 18.90 3.55
N VAL A 271 -21.55 18.16 3.91
CA VAL A 271 -20.17 18.66 3.88
C VAL A 271 -19.46 18.03 2.70
N ASN A 272 -18.91 18.85 1.80
CA ASN A 272 -18.22 18.36 0.63
C ASN A 272 -16.91 17.65 1.01
N GLY A 273 -16.74 16.41 0.55
CA GLY A 273 -15.56 15.61 0.90
C GLY A 273 -14.23 16.15 0.37
N ALA A 274 -14.26 16.93 -0.71
CA ALA A 274 -13.05 17.45 -1.35
C ALA A 274 -12.64 18.84 -0.82
N SER A 275 -13.61 19.73 -0.59
CA SER A 275 -13.34 21.11 -0.14
C SER A 275 -13.55 21.32 1.36
N GLY A 276 -14.31 20.45 2.03
CA GLY A 276 -14.76 20.64 3.41
C GLY A 276 -15.84 21.72 3.56
N GLU A 277 -16.33 22.30 2.46
CA GLU A 277 -17.38 23.32 2.50
C GLU A 277 -18.74 22.71 2.81
N SER A 278 -19.55 23.41 3.60
CA SER A 278 -20.89 22.98 3.99
C SER A 278 -21.96 23.58 3.09
N VAL A 279 -22.88 22.75 2.62
CA VAL A 279 -24.09 23.12 1.87
C VAL A 279 -25.31 22.72 2.69
N VAL A 280 -26.20 23.66 2.97
CA VAL A 280 -27.45 23.38 3.67
C VAL A 280 -28.40 22.67 2.70
N VAL A 281 -28.72 21.41 2.99
CA VAL A 281 -29.72 20.63 2.25
C VAL A 281 -31.12 21.05 2.67
N GLU A 282 -31.33 21.22 3.98
CA GLU A 282 -32.55 21.78 4.54
C GLU A 282 -32.21 22.48 5.87
N PRO A 283 -32.59 23.74 6.09
CA PRO A 283 -32.37 24.39 7.37
C PRO A 283 -33.31 23.82 8.45
N PRO A 284 -32.97 23.96 9.75
CA PRO A 284 -33.89 23.68 10.85
C PRO A 284 -35.22 24.42 10.67
N HIS A 285 -36.30 23.86 11.20
CA HIS A 285 -37.65 24.43 11.00
C HIS A 285 -37.75 25.90 11.44
N ALA A 286 -37.08 26.27 12.53
CA ALA A 286 -37.05 27.64 13.04
C ALA A 286 -36.38 28.65 12.10
N GLU A 287 -35.57 28.19 11.14
CA GLU A 287 -34.78 29.00 10.20
C GLU A 287 -35.26 28.84 8.75
N ARG A 288 -36.40 28.18 8.54
CA ARG A 288 -36.90 27.81 7.20
C ARG A 288 -37.65 28.92 6.48
N GLU A 289 -37.91 30.06 7.12
CA GLU A 289 -38.69 31.13 6.51
C GLU A 289 -38.06 31.61 5.19
N GLY A 290 -38.82 31.55 4.09
CA GLY A 290 -38.35 31.91 2.76
C GLY A 290 -37.42 30.88 2.08
N PHE A 291 -37.13 29.74 2.72
CA PHE A 291 -36.34 28.68 2.12
C PHE A 291 -37.15 27.92 1.06
N VAL A 292 -36.54 27.70 -0.11
CA VAL A 292 -37.12 26.89 -1.19
C VAL A 292 -36.29 25.62 -1.29
N SER A 293 -36.92 24.47 -1.00
CA SER A 293 -36.28 23.17 -1.13
C SER A 293 -35.80 22.94 -2.55
N LYS A 294 -34.56 22.46 -2.68
CA LYS A 294 -33.96 22.06 -3.95
C LYS A 294 -33.09 20.82 -3.73
N PRO A 295 -33.07 19.89 -4.68
CA PRO A 295 -32.12 18.78 -4.66
C PRO A 295 -30.67 19.27 -4.58
N VAL A 296 -29.90 18.70 -3.66
CA VAL A 296 -28.46 18.95 -3.51
C VAL A 296 -27.69 17.75 -4.03
N ALA A 297 -26.74 17.97 -4.93
CA ALA A 297 -25.93 16.89 -5.48
C ALA A 297 -25.07 16.24 -4.38
N VAL A 298 -25.03 14.91 -4.38
CA VAL A 298 -24.27 14.09 -3.43
C VAL A 298 -23.20 13.32 -4.19
N ARG A 299 -21.99 13.28 -3.64
CA ARG A 299 -20.85 12.59 -4.24
C ARG A 299 -20.17 11.67 -3.23
N PRO A 300 -19.50 10.61 -3.71
CA PRO A 300 -18.63 9.82 -2.86
C PRO A 300 -17.60 10.71 -2.13
N GLY A 301 -17.43 10.47 -0.84
CA GLY A 301 -16.59 11.26 0.06
C GLY A 301 -17.32 12.37 0.80
N ASP A 302 -18.53 12.78 0.40
CA ASP A 302 -19.32 13.77 1.13
C ASP A 302 -19.79 13.22 2.49
N GLU A 303 -20.07 14.12 3.43
CA GLU A 303 -20.71 13.79 4.70
C GLU A 303 -22.12 14.37 4.77
N LEU A 304 -23.10 13.53 5.13
CA LEU A 304 -24.47 13.96 5.42
C LEU A 304 -24.67 14.03 6.93
N ILE A 305 -24.98 15.21 7.43
CA ILE A 305 -25.24 15.48 8.84
C ILE A 305 -26.73 15.78 9.00
N LEU A 306 -27.44 14.86 9.63
CA LEU A 306 -28.87 14.96 9.92
C LEU A 306 -29.03 15.39 11.37
N ALA A 307 -29.79 16.45 11.59
CA ALA A 307 -29.90 17.11 12.88
C ALA A 307 -28.51 17.45 13.46
N LYS A 308 -28.25 17.10 14.73
CA LYS A 308 -26.94 17.34 15.37
C LYS A 308 -26.15 16.07 15.60
N SER A 309 -26.84 14.93 15.74
CA SER A 309 -26.22 13.69 16.24
C SER A 309 -25.89 12.65 15.17
N THR A 310 -26.51 12.72 13.99
CA THR A 310 -26.44 11.65 12.99
C THR A 310 -25.57 12.06 11.83
N LYS A 311 -24.51 11.30 11.58
CA LYS A 311 -23.61 11.50 10.45
C LYS A 311 -23.54 10.23 9.60
N PHE A 312 -23.61 10.42 8.29
CA PHE A 312 -23.29 9.41 7.28
C PHE A 312 -22.13 9.88 6.42
N LEU A 313 -21.13 9.01 6.24
CA LEU A 313 -20.12 9.17 5.19
C LEU A 313 -20.64 8.51 3.91
N VAL A 314 -20.60 9.24 2.81
CA VAL A 314 -21.00 8.74 1.49
C VAL A 314 -19.81 8.01 0.87
N ILE A 315 -20.02 6.76 0.46
CA ILE A 315 -19.02 5.91 -0.19
C ILE A 315 -19.52 5.40 -1.53
N GLU A 316 -18.61 4.91 -2.36
CA GLU A 316 -18.92 4.21 -3.60
C GLU A 316 -18.26 2.83 -3.56
N GLY A 317 -18.98 1.81 -4.01
CA GLY A 317 -18.47 0.44 -4.02
C GLY A 317 -19.42 -0.53 -4.68
N VAL A 318 -19.08 -1.81 -4.57
CA VAL A 318 -19.91 -2.91 -5.06
C VAL A 318 -20.59 -3.53 -3.84
N PRO A 319 -21.93 -3.58 -3.77
CA PRO A 319 -22.61 -4.31 -2.70
C PRO A 319 -22.17 -5.78 -2.73
N GLU A 320 -21.87 -6.36 -1.56
CA GLU A 320 -21.58 -7.79 -1.48
C GLU A 320 -22.81 -8.60 -1.95
N PRO A 321 -22.62 -9.66 -2.75
CA PRO A 321 -23.70 -10.48 -3.29
C PRO A 321 -24.41 -11.32 -2.22
#